data_AF-A0A7S4PAP4-F1
#
_entry.id   AF-A0A7S4PAP4-F1
#
_cell.length_a   1.000
_cell.length_b   1.000
_cell.length_c   1.000
_cell.angle_alpha   90.00
_cell.angle_beta   90.00
_cell.angle_gamma   90.00
#
_symmetry.space_group_name_H-M   'P 1'
#
loop_
_entity.id
_entity.type
_entity.pdbx_description
1 polymer ?
#
loop_
_entity_poly.entity_id
_entity_poly.type
_entity_poly.pdbx_seq_one_letter_code
_entity_poly.pdbx_strand_id
1 'polypeptide(L)'
;YKPYAQEENGKYMVDLVCFILENIPYRIRINRIIRDIPSDYIIAGENRTNLRQELEKIAKQRGIVCKDIRERECKGKALEEGKSELFVDTFRASGGTEYY
;
A
#
# COMPACT_ATOMS: atom_id res chain seq x y z
N TYR A 1 27.66 0.12 -1.27
CA TYR A 1 26.22 0.41 -1.47
C TYR A 1 25.50 0.10 -0.17
N LYS A 2 24.61 0.98 0.30
CA LYS A 2 23.84 0.79 1.54
C LYS A 2 22.34 0.83 1.23
N PRO A 3 21.56 -0.21 1.58
CA PRO A 3 20.11 -0.21 1.38
C PRO A 3 19.37 0.83 2.23
N TYR A 4 18.32 1.44 1.68
CA TYR A 4 17.51 2.44 2.38
C TYR A 4 16.87 1.94 3.68
N ALA A 5 16.57 0.65 3.77
CA ALA A 5 16.04 0.03 5.00
C ALA A 5 17.04 0.09 6.18
N GLN A 6 18.33 0.29 5.89
CA GLN A 6 19.42 0.34 6.87
C GLN A 6 19.97 1.76 7.09
N GLU A 7 19.49 2.74 6.33
CA GLU A 7 19.83 4.17 6.51
C GLU A 7 18.77 4.86 7.36
N GLU A 8 19.20 5.68 8.32
CA GLU A 8 18.30 6.42 9.23
C GLU A 8 17.19 5.52 9.81
N ASN A 9 17.56 4.30 10.21
CA ASN A 9 16.64 3.27 10.72
C ASN A 9 15.46 2.94 9.77
N GLY A 10 15.70 2.98 8.46
CA GLY A 10 14.71 2.70 7.43
C GLY A 10 13.78 3.86 7.10
N LYS A 11 14.03 5.06 7.65
CA LYS A 11 13.16 6.24 7.48
C LYS A 11 12.84 6.54 6.01
N TYR A 12 13.85 6.57 5.15
CA TYR A 12 13.65 6.91 3.73
C TYR A 12 12.77 5.89 3.01
N MET A 13 12.93 4.61 3.33
CA MET A 13 12.10 3.55 2.76
C MET A 13 10.65 3.70 3.22
N VAL A 14 10.43 3.91 4.51
CA VAL A 14 9.10 4.11 5.09
C VAL A 14 8.42 5.34 4.46
N ASP A 15 9.12 6.46 4.37
CA ASP A 15 8.58 7.69 3.81
C ASP A 15 8.22 7.53 2.32
N LEU A 16 9.06 6.85 1.54
CA LEU A 16 8.77 6.53 0.15
C LEU A 16 7.50 5.65 0.02
N VAL A 17 7.37 4.63 0.86
CA VAL A 17 6.19 3.76 0.82
C VAL A 17 4.94 4.52 1.24
N CYS A 18 5.00 5.35 2.28
CA CYS A 18 3.89 6.23 2.67
C CYS A 18 3.47 7.17 1.54
N PHE A 19 4.42 7.79 0.85
CA PHE A 19 4.14 8.62 -0.32
C PHE A 19 3.41 7.86 -1.43
N ILE A 20 3.82 6.61 -1.70
CA ILE A 20 3.12 5.75 -2.66
C ILE A 20 1.69 5.46 -2.18
N LEU A 21 1.50 5.04 -0.93
CA LEU A 21 0.18 4.72 -0.37
C LEU A 21 -0.80 5.90 -0.39
N GLU A 22 -0.29 7.13 -0.29
CA GLU A 22 -1.09 8.35 -0.37
C GLU A 22 -1.51 8.70 -1.81
N ASN A 23 -0.68 8.40 -2.82
CA ASN A 23 -0.85 8.88 -4.19
C ASN A 23 -1.41 7.83 -5.17
N ILE A 24 -1.59 6.59 -4.75
CA ILE A 24 -2.16 5.54 -5.59
C ILE A 24 -3.64 5.83 -5.93
N PRO A 25 -4.07 5.56 -7.18
CA PRO A 25 -5.46 5.72 -7.57
C PRO A 25 -6.32 4.53 -7.12
N TYR A 26 -7.63 4.74 -7.10
CA TYR A 26 -8.64 3.77 -6.65
C TYR A 26 -8.54 2.42 -7.38
N ARG A 27 -8.12 2.42 -8.65
CA ARG A 27 -8.01 1.24 -9.52
C ARG A 27 -6.82 0.32 -9.25
N ILE A 28 -5.92 0.66 -8.33
CA ILE A 28 -4.70 -0.14 -8.06
C ILE A 28 -4.88 -1.02 -6.82
N ARG A 29 -4.46 -2.28 -6.92
CA ARG A 29 -4.37 -3.22 -5.79
C ARG A 29 -2.92 -3.50 -5.43
N ILE A 30 -2.53 -3.19 -4.20
CA ILE A 30 -1.21 -3.55 -3.68
C ILE A 30 -1.27 -4.95 -3.07
N ASN A 31 -0.67 -5.92 -3.75
CA ASN A 31 -0.69 -7.31 -3.31
C ASN A 31 0.20 -7.57 -2.09
N ARG A 32 1.44 -7.07 -2.11
CA ARG A 32 2.45 -7.29 -1.05
C ARG A 32 3.34 -6.06 -0.95
N ILE A 33 3.54 -5.54 0.26
CA ILE A 33 4.52 -4.45 0.50
C ILE A 33 5.90 -5.05 0.75
N ILE A 34 5.94 -6.09 1.58
CA ILE A 34 7.11 -6.94 1.81
C ILE A 34 6.82 -8.34 1.34
N ARG A 35 7.88 -9.09 1.04
CA ARG A 35 7.81 -10.50 0.70
C ARG A 35 8.13 -11.32 1.93
N ASP A 36 7.54 -12.51 2.00
CA ASP A 36 7.93 -13.51 2.97
C ASP A 36 9.22 -14.17 2.48
N ILE A 37 10.35 -13.67 2.98
CA ILE A 37 11.70 -14.19 2.72
C ILE A 37 12.28 -14.52 4.10
N PRO A 38 12.73 -15.76 4.34
CA PRO A 38 13.36 -16.09 5.62
C PRO A 38 14.55 -15.17 5.90
N SER A 39 14.64 -14.65 7.13
CA SER A 39 15.65 -13.67 7.54
C SER A 39 17.08 -14.12 7.28
N ASP A 40 17.35 -15.42 7.34
CA ASP A 40 18.67 -16.01 7.09
C ASP A 40 19.17 -15.80 5.64
N TYR A 41 18.25 -15.59 4.69
CA TYR A 41 18.60 -15.27 3.31
C TYR A 41 18.79 -13.76 3.06
N ILE A 42 18.47 -12.90 4.04
CA ILE A 42 18.51 -11.44 3.89
C ILE A 42 19.89 -10.91 4.32
N ILE A 43 20.79 -10.74 3.36
CA ILE A 43 22.13 -10.21 3.59
C ILE A 43 22.09 -8.73 3.98
N ALA A 44 21.22 -7.94 3.35
CA ALA A 44 21.01 -6.53 3.66
C ALA A 44 19.64 -6.05 3.15
N GLY A 45 19.03 -5.08 3.83
CA GLY A 45 17.71 -4.54 3.47
C GLY A 45 16.71 -4.59 4.62
N GLU A 46 15.43 -4.68 4.29
CA GLU A 46 14.34 -4.81 5.26
C GLU A 46 14.22 -6.25 5.72
N ASN A 47 14.22 -6.47 7.04
CA ASN A 47 14.12 -7.80 7.66
C ASN A 47 12.87 -7.94 8.54
N ARG A 48 12.08 -6.87 8.73
CA ARG A 48 10.82 -6.94 9.48
C ARG A 48 9.77 -7.68 8.66
N THR A 49 9.27 -8.78 9.21
CA THR A 49 8.18 -9.58 8.62
C THR A 49 6.80 -8.93 8.78
N ASN A 50 6.69 -7.90 9.62
CA ASN A 50 5.45 -7.19 9.95
C ASN A 50 5.38 -5.75 9.40
N LEU A 51 6.23 -5.37 8.43
CA LEU A 51 6.33 -3.97 7.97
C LEU A 51 4.98 -3.36 7.56
N ARG A 52 4.07 -4.14 6.97
CA ARG A 52 2.74 -3.66 6.60
C ARG A 52 1.95 -3.12 7.80
N GLN A 53 1.98 -3.81 8.93
CA GLN A 53 1.28 -3.35 10.15
C GLN A 53 1.90 -2.05 10.68
N GLU A 54 3.22 -1.92 10.61
CA GLU A 54 3.92 -0.69 11.01
C GLU A 54 3.58 0.48 10.08
N LEU A 55 3.53 0.26 8.77
CA LEU A 55 3.11 1.27 7.81
C LEU A 55 1.66 1.70 7.99
N GLU A 56 0.76 0.77 8.33
CA GLU A 56 -0.65 1.09 8.64
C GLU A 56 -0.77 1.98 9.88
N LYS A 57 0.03 1.72 10.92
CA LYS A 57 0.10 2.59 12.11
C LYS A 57 0.61 3.99 11.75
N ILE A 58 1.68 4.06 10.97
CA ILE A 58 2.29 5.33 10.54
C ILE A 58 1.34 6.12 9.65
N ALA A 59 0.69 5.46 8.69
CA ALA A 59 -0.31 6.08 7.82
C ALA A 59 -1.46 6.67 8.66
N LYS A 60 -1.99 5.93 9.63
CA LYS A 60 -3.02 6.41 10.55
C LYS A 60 -2.55 7.62 11.37
N GLN A 61 -1.33 7.59 11.90
CA GLN A 61 -0.76 8.71 12.66
C GLN A 61 -0.56 9.96 11.80
N ARG A 62 -0.23 9.78 10.51
CA ARG A 62 -0.02 10.87 9.54
C ARG A 62 -1.31 11.33 8.85
N GLY A 63 -2.45 10.69 9.12
CA GLY A 63 -3.72 11.00 8.44
C GLY A 63 -3.75 10.58 6.97
N ILE A 64 -2.88 9.65 6.55
CA ILE A 64 -2.82 9.14 5.18
C ILE A 64 -3.99 8.19 4.95
N VAL A 65 -4.78 8.45 3.91
CA VAL A 65 -5.88 7.59 3.47
C VAL A 65 -5.46 6.83 2.22
N CYS A 66 -5.16 5.54 2.38
CA CYS A 66 -4.82 4.65 1.27
C CYS A 66 -6.06 4.36 0.42
N LYS A 67 -5.97 4.60 -0.90
CA LYS A 67 -7.06 4.34 -1.86
C LYS A 67 -6.99 2.97 -2.52
N ASP A 68 -6.02 2.14 -2.14
CA ASP A 68 -5.84 0.83 -2.76
C ASP A 68 -7.08 -0.07 -2.61
N ILE A 69 -7.31 -0.95 -3.58
CA ILE A 69 -8.45 -1.86 -3.61
C ILE A 69 -8.49 -2.80 -2.38
N ARG A 70 -7.34 -3.32 -1.96
CA ARG A 70 -7.20 -4.21 -0.79
C ARG A 70 -7.59 -3.51 0.51
N GLU A 71 -7.32 -2.22 0.70
CA GLU A 71 -7.78 -1.51 1.91
C GLU A 71 -9.27 -1.16 1.89
N ARG A 72 -9.86 -1.05 0.70
CA ARG A 72 -11.28 -0.72 0.51
C ARG A 72 -12.20 -1.93 0.31
N GLU A 73 -11.67 -3.14 0.15
CA GLU A 73 -12.47 -4.35 0.01
C GLU A 73 -13.28 -4.63 1.31
N CYS A 74 -14.46 -5.24 1.18
CA CYS A 74 -15.35 -5.46 2.34
C CYS A 74 -14.72 -6.38 3.41
N LYS A 75 -13.73 -7.21 3.04
CA LYS A 75 -13.04 -8.17 3.94
C LYS A 75 -14.03 -9.02 4.76
N GLY A 76 -15.17 -9.39 4.16
CA GLY A 76 -16.22 -10.17 4.82
C GLY A 76 -17.10 -9.40 5.81
N LYS A 77 -16.96 -8.07 5.90
CA LYS A 77 -17.85 -7.22 6.70
C LYS A 77 -19.21 -7.06 6.00
N ALA A 78 -20.27 -7.02 6.80
CA ALA A 78 -21.59 -6.67 6.32
C ALA A 78 -21.57 -5.26 5.73
N LEU A 79 -22.19 -5.10 4.56
CA LEU A 79 -22.39 -3.80 3.95
C LEU A 79 -23.63 -3.16 4.54
N GLU A 80 -23.57 -1.87 4.81
CA GLU A 80 -24.74 -1.11 5.21
C GLU A 80 -25.66 -0.92 4.00
N GLU A 81 -26.89 -1.40 4.11
CA GLU A 81 -27.90 -1.24 3.06
C GLU A 81 -28.09 0.25 2.71
N GLY A 82 -28.14 0.56 1.42
CA GLY A 82 -28.33 1.93 0.92
C GLY A 82 -27.12 2.86 1.00
N LYS A 83 -25.95 2.40 1.48
CA LYS A 83 -24.71 3.21 1.52
C LYS A 83 -23.70 2.91 0.42
N SER A 84 -24.05 2.06 -0.54
CA SER A 84 -23.20 1.76 -1.70
C SER A 84 -23.76 2.43 -2.95
N GLU A 85 -22.85 2.92 -3.79
CA GLU A 85 -23.16 3.56 -5.05
C GLU A 85 -22.25 3.00 -6.16
N LEU A 86 -22.72 3.11 -7.41
CA LEU A 86 -21.89 2.79 -8.57
C LEU A 86 -20.81 3.86 -8.71
N PHE A 87 -19.55 3.44 -8.70
CA PHE A 87 -18.39 4.29 -8.93
C PHE A 87 -17.75 3.93 -10.27
N VAL A 88 -17.38 4.94 -11.05
CA VAL A 88 -16.64 4.78 -12.32
C VAL A 88 -15.49 5.79 -12.37
N ASP A 89 -14.26 5.32 -12.49
CA ASP A 89 -13.04 6.11 -12.72
C ASP A 89 -12.52 5.83 -14.14
N THR A 90 -12.66 6.81 -15.04
CA THR A 90 -12.22 6.70 -16.44
C THR A 90 -10.81 7.24 -16.61
N PHE A 91 -9.92 6.49 -17.25
CA PHE A 91 -8.53 6.89 -17.44
C PHE A 91 -7.96 6.42 -18.77
N ARG A 92 -6.82 7.02 -19.19
CA ARG A 92 -6.09 6.61 -20.39
C ARG A 92 -4.94 5.69 -20.00
N ALA A 93 -4.81 4.57 -20.69
CA ALA A 93 -3.69 3.65 -20.53
C ALA A 93 -3.37 2.97 -21.87
N SER A 94 -2.08 2.82 -22.20
CA SER A 94 -1.61 2.08 -23.38
C SER A 94 -2.29 2.44 -24.71
N GLY A 95 -2.71 3.70 -24.87
CA GLY A 95 -3.42 4.18 -26.08
C GLY A 95 -4.93 3.94 -26.08
N GLY A 96 -5.47 3.24 -25.09
CA GLY A 96 -6.91 3.00 -24.87
C GLY A 96 -7.51 3.89 -23.77
N THR A 97 -8.85 3.83 -23.67
CA THR A 97 -9.61 4.39 -22.55
C THR A 97 -10.11 3.22 -21.72
N GLU A 98 -9.75 3.25 -20.44
CA GLU A 98 -10.08 2.24 -19.45
C GLU A 98 -11.13 2.79 -18.48
N TYR A 99 -11.94 1.88 -17.94
CA TYR A 99 -12.99 2.18 -16.97
C TYR A 99 -12.80 1.27 -15.77
N TYR A 100 -12.53 1.86 -14.60
CA TYR A 100 -12.52 1.16 -13.31
C TYR A 100 -13.84 1.38 -12.58
#